data_AF-A0A926ZR45-F1
#
_entry.id   AF-A0A926ZR45-F1
#
_cell.length_a   1.000
_cell.length_b   1.000
_cell.length_c   1.000
_cell.angle_alpha   90.00
_cell.angle_beta   90.00
_cell.angle_gamma   90.00
#
_symmetry.space_group_name_H-M   'P 1'
#
loop_
_entity.id
_entity.type
_entity.pdbx_description
1 polymer ?
#
loop_
_entity_poly.entity_id
_entity_poly.type
_entity_poly.pdbx_seq_one_letter_code
_entity_poly.pdbx_strand_id
1 'polypeptide(L)'
;MATQDTTRRLPPQSISQDITSLHGFQTINTYNTTRADASAANLQQAYQTMLSFQQAEIEKLTLYRAAADAARLAEWEFHNAVLAMKEVVRGQYGSDSDQAQAVGLKKKSDRKRSNRKKSVVAVS
;
A
#
# COMPACT_ATOMS: atom_id res chain seq x y z
N MET A 1 15.96 23.67 27.64
CA MET A 1 15.70 23.55 26.19
C MET A 1 14.41 22.76 26.02
N ALA A 2 13.49 23.21 25.16
CA ALA A 2 12.23 22.49 24.93
C ALA A 2 12.52 21.09 24.34
N THR A 3 11.80 20.07 24.82
CA THR A 3 11.86 18.71 24.28
C THR A 3 11.30 18.72 22.86
N GLN A 4 12.14 18.43 21.87
CA GLN A 4 11.72 18.37 20.47
C GLN A 4 10.97 17.06 20.22
N ASP A 5 9.80 17.14 19.59
CA ASP A 5 9.04 15.97 19.17
C ASP A 5 9.70 15.37 17.91
N THR A 6 10.34 14.20 18.08
CA THR A 6 11.04 13.47 17.01
C THR A 6 10.18 12.38 16.38
N THR A 7 8.91 12.23 16.80
CA THR A 7 8.02 11.22 16.23
C THR A 7 7.53 11.58 14.83
N ARG A 8 7.59 12.86 14.47
CA ARG A 8 7.12 13.37 13.19
C ARG A 8 8.28 13.73 12.28
N ARG A 9 8.06 13.56 10.97
CA ARG A 9 9.00 14.03 9.95
C ARG A 9 9.09 15.55 10.02
N LEU A 10 10.32 16.06 9.88
CA LEU A 10 10.53 17.49 9.73
C LEU A 10 9.82 18.01 8.46
N PRO A 11 9.28 19.24 8.50
CA PRO A 11 8.74 19.87 7.30
C PRO A 11 9.79 19.94 6.19
N PRO A 12 9.42 19.69 4.92
CA PRO A 12 10.37 19.74 3.81
C PRO A 12 11.02 21.12 3.67
N GLN A 13 10.28 22.18 4.02
CA GLN A 13 10.76 23.55 4.02
C GLN A 13 11.88 23.80 5.05
N SER A 14 11.82 23.15 6.21
CA SER A 14 12.88 23.26 7.22
C SER A 14 14.14 22.56 6.74
N ILE A 15 14.00 21.35 6.19
CA ILE A 15 15.14 20.61 5.62
C ILE A 15 15.80 21.40 4.47
N SER A 16 15.02 22.02 3.58
CA SER A 16 15.58 22.81 2.48
C SER A 16 16.32 24.06 2.97
N GLN A 17 15.80 24.72 4.00
CA GLN A 17 16.47 25.84 4.67
C GLN A 17 17.78 25.38 5.31
N ASP A 18 17.77 24.26 6.04
CA ASP A 18 18.97 23.70 6.70
C ASP A 18 20.05 23.34 5.68
N ILE A 19 19.67 22.73 4.55
CA ILE A 19 20.57 22.41 3.44
C ILE A 19 21.18 23.70 2.85
N THR A 20 20.35 24.73 2.64
CA THR A 20 20.82 26.03 2.13
C THR A 20 21.81 26.68 3.10
N SER A 21 21.52 26.63 4.40
CA SER A 21 22.42 27.12 5.45
C SER A 21 23.74 26.35 5.49
N LEU A 22 23.71 25.02 5.31
CA LEU A 22 24.92 24.19 5.24
C LEU A 22 25.77 24.52 4.01
N HIS A 23 25.16 24.76 2.85
CA HIS A 23 25.89 25.20 1.65
C HIS A 23 26.49 26.59 1.83
N GLY A 24 25.76 27.54 2.43
CA GLY A 24 26.30 28.85 2.77
C GLY A 24 27.48 28.76 3.74
N PHE A 25 27.40 27.86 4.72
CA PHE A 25 28.45 27.62 5.70
C PHE A 25 29.78 27.16 5.06
N GLN A 26 29.75 26.45 3.93
CA GLN A 26 30.96 26.03 3.21
C GLN A 26 31.83 27.20 2.72
N THR A 27 31.28 28.43 2.67
CA THR A 27 32.05 29.63 2.30
C THR A 27 32.90 30.18 3.46
N ILE A 28 32.64 29.74 4.70
CA ILE A 28 33.29 30.25 5.91
C ILE A 28 34.51 29.39 6.25
N ASN A 29 35.66 29.73 5.67
CA ASN A 29 36.91 28.98 5.85
C ASN A 29 37.54 29.14 7.25
N THR A 30 37.13 30.14 8.03
CA THR A 30 37.72 30.48 9.34
C THR A 30 36.91 29.95 10.52
N TYR A 31 35.85 29.18 10.27
CA TYR A 31 34.99 28.68 11.33
C TYR A 31 35.69 27.61 12.18
N ASN A 32 35.77 27.87 13.50
CA ASN A 32 36.26 26.93 14.50
C ASN A 32 35.34 26.95 15.71
N THR A 33 35.02 25.78 16.25
CA THR A 33 34.14 25.62 17.41
C THR A 33 34.68 24.52 18.32
N THR A 34 34.53 24.72 19.63
CA THR A 34 34.85 23.71 20.65
C THR A 34 33.74 22.67 20.81
N ARG A 35 32.55 22.95 20.25
CA ARG A 35 31.39 22.07 20.28
C ARG A 35 31.50 21.02 19.18
N ALA A 36 31.74 19.76 19.56
CA ALA A 36 31.89 18.65 18.62
C ALA A 36 30.67 18.49 17.71
N ASP A 37 29.45 18.61 18.26
CA ASP A 37 28.18 18.53 17.54
C ASP A 37 28.03 19.58 16.43
N ALA A 38 28.62 20.77 16.61
CA ALA A 38 28.59 21.86 15.64
C ALA A 38 29.82 21.89 14.72
N SER A 39 30.69 20.89 14.77
CA SER A 39 31.88 20.84 13.91
C SER A 39 31.49 20.63 12.45
N ALA A 40 32.27 21.21 11.52
CA ALA A 40 32.03 21.09 10.08
C ALA A 40 31.98 19.63 9.62
N ALA A 41 32.86 18.78 10.16
CA ALA A 41 32.88 17.35 9.85
C ALA A 41 31.59 16.63 10.28
N ASN A 42 31.09 16.92 11.50
CA ASN A 42 29.87 16.29 11.99
C ASN A 42 28.61 16.78 11.26
N LEU A 43 28.55 18.06 10.90
CA LEU A 43 27.47 18.59 10.07
C LEU A 43 27.43 17.94 8.69
N GLN A 44 28.59 17.79 8.04
CA GLN A 44 28.70 17.10 6.76
C GLN A 44 28.32 15.62 6.89
N GLN A 45 28.78 14.94 7.93
CA GLN A 45 28.44 13.54 8.19
C GLN A 45 26.93 13.36 8.45
N ALA A 46 26.31 14.25 9.21
CA ALA A 46 24.87 14.23 9.46
C ALA A 46 24.07 14.42 8.17
N TYR A 47 24.50 15.34 7.30
CA TYR A 47 23.89 15.54 5.98
C TYR A 47 23.98 14.30 5.09
N GLN A 48 25.17 13.68 4.99
CA GLN A 48 25.33 12.44 4.21
C GLN A 48 24.49 11.29 4.77
N THR A 49 24.46 11.17 6.10
CA THR A 49 23.67 10.14 6.79
C THR A 49 22.17 10.34 6.50
N MET A 50 21.67 11.57 6.57
CA MET A 50 20.28 11.90 6.20
C MET A 50 19.96 11.46 4.78
N LEU A 51 20.81 11.81 3.78
CA LEU A 51 20.58 11.42 2.39
C LEU A 51 20.57 9.91 2.21
N SER A 52 21.52 9.20 2.84
CA SER A 52 21.60 7.74 2.75
C SER A 52 20.34 7.04 3.27
N PHE A 53 19.79 7.51 4.39
CA PHE A 53 18.57 6.94 4.94
C PHE A 53 17.32 7.32 4.13
N GLN A 54 17.24 8.54 3.61
CA GLN A 54 16.15 8.93 2.70
C GLN A 54 16.15 8.10 1.43
N GLN A 55 17.32 7.82 0.87
CA GLN A 55 17.46 6.93 -0.29
C GLN A 55 16.99 5.51 0.05
N ALA A 56 17.48 4.93 1.16
CA ALA A 56 17.10 3.59 1.58
C ALA A 56 15.60 3.46 1.90
N GLU A 57 14.96 4.53 2.41
CA GLU A 57 13.51 4.60 2.62
C GLU A 57 12.77 4.46 1.28
N ILE A 58 13.18 5.23 0.26
CA ILE A 58 12.55 5.20 -1.06
C ILE A 58 12.73 3.82 -1.71
N GLU A 59 13.94 3.26 -1.67
CA GLU A 59 14.23 1.93 -2.22
C GLU A 59 13.36 0.83 -1.58
N LYS A 60 13.18 0.85 -0.27
CA LYS A 60 12.31 -0.12 0.42
C LYS A 60 10.85 0.08 0.06
N LEU A 61 10.41 1.33 -0.05
CA LEU A 61 9.03 1.66 -0.39
C LEU A 61 8.69 1.25 -1.82
N THR A 62 9.61 1.39 -2.78
CA THR A 62 9.41 0.91 -4.15
C THR A 62 9.36 -0.62 -4.21
N LEU A 63 10.26 -1.31 -3.49
CA LEU A 63 10.23 -2.77 -3.38
C LEU A 63 8.93 -3.28 -2.74
N TYR A 64 8.47 -2.63 -1.67
CA TYR A 64 7.19 -2.95 -1.03
C TYR A 64 6.02 -2.79 -2.00
N ARG A 65 5.98 -1.69 -2.76
CA ARG A 65 4.93 -1.46 -3.76
C ARG A 65 4.92 -2.56 -4.83
N ALA A 66 6.10 -2.91 -5.36
CA ALA A 66 6.23 -4.00 -6.34
C ALA A 66 5.74 -5.34 -5.78
N ALA A 67 6.12 -5.68 -4.54
CA ALA A 67 5.65 -6.90 -3.87
C ALA A 67 4.14 -6.90 -3.62
N ALA A 68 3.57 -5.78 -3.20
CA ALA A 68 2.14 -5.63 -2.98
C ALA A 68 1.34 -5.75 -4.29
N ASP A 69 1.86 -5.23 -5.40
CA ASP A 69 1.24 -5.35 -6.71
C ASP A 69 1.26 -6.80 -7.22
N ALA A 70 2.38 -7.50 -7.03
CA ALA A 70 2.49 -8.92 -7.36
C ALA A 70 1.52 -9.80 -6.54
N ALA A 71 1.40 -9.53 -5.23
CA ALA A 71 0.45 -10.23 -4.37
C ALA A 71 -1.00 -10.00 -4.84
N ARG A 72 -1.36 -8.77 -5.18
CA ARG A 72 -2.70 -8.43 -5.68
C ARG A 72 -3.03 -9.16 -6.98
N LEU A 73 -2.08 -9.27 -7.91
CA LEU A 73 -2.28 -10.02 -9.16
C LEU A 73 -2.52 -11.50 -8.87
N ALA A 74 -1.70 -12.11 -8.02
CA ALA A 74 -1.86 -13.51 -7.61
C ALA A 74 -3.20 -13.77 -6.91
N GLU A 75 -3.67 -12.85 -6.07
CA GLU A 75 -4.99 -12.92 -5.44
C GLU A 75 -6.12 -12.93 -6.47
N TRP A 76 -6.04 -12.08 -7.50
CA TRP A 76 -7.02 -12.05 -8.58
C TRP A 76 -7.01 -13.33 -9.41
N GLU A 77 -5.84 -13.84 -9.75
CA GLU A 77 -5.69 -15.10 -10.48
C GLU A 77 -6.29 -16.27 -9.69
N PHE A 78 -5.99 -16.34 -8.39
CA PHE A 78 -6.56 -17.34 -7.50
C PHE A 78 -8.08 -17.22 -7.41
N HIS A 79 -8.60 -15.99 -7.25
CA HIS A 79 -10.05 -15.76 -7.21
C HIS A 79 -10.74 -16.24 -8.49
N ASN A 80 -10.17 -15.92 -9.65
CA ASN A 80 -10.71 -16.32 -10.95
C ASN A 80 -10.66 -17.84 -11.13
N ALA A 81 -9.57 -18.49 -10.72
CA ALA A 81 -9.46 -19.95 -10.73
C ALA A 81 -10.53 -20.62 -9.84
N VAL A 82 -10.78 -20.07 -8.65
CA VAL A 82 -11.83 -20.55 -7.74
C VAL A 82 -13.23 -20.35 -8.35
N LEU A 83 -13.49 -19.23 -9.03
CA LEU A 83 -14.75 -19.02 -9.74
C LEU A 83 -14.93 -20.06 -10.85
N ALA A 84 -13.91 -20.26 -11.69
CA ALA A 84 -13.95 -21.27 -12.75
C ALA A 84 -14.19 -22.69 -12.18
N MET A 85 -13.52 -23.06 -11.09
CA MET A 85 -13.75 -24.32 -10.38
C MET A 85 -15.21 -24.46 -9.95
N LYS A 86 -15.80 -23.43 -9.33
CA LYS A 86 -17.21 -23.45 -8.91
C LYS A 86 -18.15 -23.63 -10.10
N GLU A 87 -17.85 -23.02 -11.24
CA GLU A 87 -18.63 -23.19 -12.47
C GLU A 87 -18.55 -24.61 -13.02
N VAL A 88 -17.34 -25.20 -13.07
CA VAL A 88 -17.14 -26.59 -13.50
C VAL A 88 -17.89 -27.55 -12.57
N VAL A 89 -17.80 -27.38 -11.25
CA VAL A 89 -18.53 -28.22 -10.27
C VAL A 89 -20.05 -28.10 -10.50
N ARG A 90 -20.56 -26.88 -10.74
CA ARG A 90 -21.97 -26.67 -11.06
C ARG A 90 -22.38 -27.33 -12.38
N GLY A 91 -21.51 -27.30 -13.40
CA GLY A 91 -21.75 -27.92 -14.70
C GLY A 91 -21.74 -29.46 -14.64
N GLN A 92 -20.78 -30.02 -13.91
CA GLN A 92 -20.56 -31.48 -13.83
C GLN A 92 -21.63 -32.18 -12.98
N TYR A 93 -21.95 -31.65 -11.79
CA TYR A 93 -22.86 -32.29 -10.85
C TYR A 93 -24.29 -31.74 -10.92
N GLY A 94 -24.48 -30.60 -11.59
CA GLY A 94 -25.78 -29.93 -11.70
C GLY A 94 -26.08 -28.99 -10.53
N SER A 95 -26.99 -28.05 -10.77
CA SER A 95 -27.28 -26.92 -9.88
C SER A 95 -28.00 -27.25 -8.57
N ASP A 96 -28.45 -28.50 -8.39
CA ASP A 96 -29.22 -28.96 -7.22
C ASP A 96 -28.48 -30.02 -6.39
N SER A 97 -27.20 -30.24 -6.70
CA SER A 97 -26.37 -31.28 -6.10
C SER A 97 -25.72 -30.87 -4.78
N ASP A 98 -25.41 -31.84 -3.93
CA ASP A 98 -24.65 -31.64 -2.68
C ASP A 98 -23.23 -31.13 -2.95
N GLN A 99 -22.63 -31.53 -4.07
CA GLN A 99 -21.29 -31.12 -4.49
C GLN A 99 -21.23 -29.63 -4.84
N ALA A 100 -22.25 -29.11 -5.54
CA ALA A 100 -22.38 -27.68 -5.77
C ALA A 100 -22.59 -26.91 -4.45
N GLN A 101 -23.31 -27.50 -3.49
CA GLN A 101 -23.48 -26.92 -2.16
C GLN A 101 -22.18 -26.86 -1.37
N ALA A 102 -21.34 -27.90 -1.45
CA ALA A 102 -20.06 -27.99 -0.77
C ALA A 102 -19.08 -26.88 -1.20
N VAL A 103 -19.12 -26.44 -2.46
CA VAL A 103 -18.30 -25.31 -2.97
C VAL A 103 -18.92 -23.93 -2.70
N GLY A 104 -19.96 -23.87 -1.86
CA GLY A 104 -20.60 -22.63 -1.41
C GLY A 104 -21.71 -22.10 -2.33
N LEU A 105 -22.19 -22.89 -3.30
CA LEU A 105 -23.34 -22.50 -4.12
C LEU A 105 -24.65 -22.97 -3.47
N LYS A 106 -25.68 -22.11 -3.44
CA LYS A 106 -26.99 -22.53 -2.94
C LYS A 106 -27.69 -23.47 -3.92
N LYS A 107 -28.21 -24.61 -3.45
CA LYS A 107 -29.04 -25.54 -4.25
C LYS A 107 -30.24 -24.84 -4.89
N LYS A 108 -30.68 -25.35 -6.04
CA LYS A 108 -31.81 -24.76 -6.79
C LYS A 108 -33.13 -24.94 -6.04
N SER A 109 -33.33 -26.09 -5.40
CA SER A 109 -34.49 -26.41 -4.56
C SER A 109 -34.64 -25.44 -3.38
N ASP A 110 -33.54 -25.04 -2.75
CA ASP A 110 -33.54 -24.10 -1.61
C ASP A 110 -33.71 -22.63 -2.01
N ARG A 111 -33.65 -22.30 -3.31
CA ARG A 111 -33.83 -20.91 -3.79
C ARG A 111 -35.31 -20.56 -3.79
N LYS A 112 -35.64 -19.44 -3.14
CA LYS A 112 -36.98 -18.85 -3.19
C LYS A 112 -37.38 -18.64 -4.66
N ARG A 113 -38.47 -19.29 -5.09
CA ARG A 113 -38.98 -19.15 -6.45
C ARG A 113 -39.41 -17.70 -6.68
N SER A 114 -38.93 -17.08 -7.76
CA SER A 114 -39.42 -15.76 -8.14
C SER A 114 -40.88 -15.87 -8.57
N ASN A 115 -41.78 -15.24 -7.83
CA ASN A 115 -43.17 -15.08 -8.25
C ASN A 115 -43.19 -14.09 -9.42
N ARG A 116 -43.33 -14.60 -10.66
CA ARG A 116 -43.66 -13.72 -11.80
C ARG A 116 -44.98 -13.02 -11.47
N LYS A 117 -44.93 -11.69 -11.27
CA LYS A 117 -46.15 -10.88 -11.33
C LYS A 117 -46.74 -11.08 -12.73
N LYS A 118 -47.95 -11.61 -12.82
CA LYS A 118 -48.70 -11.66 -14.09
C LYS A 118 -48.81 -10.22 -14.56
N SER A 119 -48.23 -9.90 -15.73
CA SER A 119 -48.50 -8.65 -16.41
C SER A 119 -50.01 -8.63 -16.66
N VAL A 120 -50.73 -7.76 -15.95
CA VAL A 120 -52.13 -7.49 -16.25
C VAL A 120 -52.14 -6.91 -17.66
N VAL A 121 -52.61 -7.70 -18.61
CA VAL A 121 -52.91 -7.26 -19.97
C VAL A 121 -53.92 -6.13 -19.81
N ALA A 122 -53.51 -4.91 -20.13
CA ALA A 122 -54.42 -3.77 -20.23
C ALA A 122 -55.40 -4.07 -21.37
N VAL A 123 -56.66 -4.30 -21.03
CA VAL A 123 -57.76 -4.39 -21.99
C VAL A 123 -58.21 -2.95 -22.25
N SER A 124 -58.15 -2.56 -23.52
CA SER A 124 -58.62 -1.30 -24.10
C SER A 124 -60.14 -1.13 -24.03
#